data_AF-A0A953XQ29-F1
#
_entry.id   AF-A0A953XQ29-F1
#
_cell.length_a   1.000
_cell.length_b   1.000
_cell.length_c   1.000
_cell.angle_alpha   90.00
_cell.angle_beta   90.00
_cell.angle_gamma   90.00
#
_symmetry.space_group_name_H-M   'P 1'
#
loop_
_entity.id
_entity.type
_entity.pdbx_description
1 polymer ?
#
loop_
_entity_poly.entity_id
_entity_poly.type
_entity_poly.pdbx_seq_one_letter_code
_entity_poly.pdbx_strand_id
1 'polypeptide(L)'
;MAPLDSDDGVADLQPDGASLRRIIGAGVEAIPILLEHLNDVRPLKSQPTSALSASGVRPVYLRLATSFEDDSLKLQSSRISKARAALKSSPAEGYELTVGDLCYFAIGQIVNRPYFPMQYVGTFQIAVESPQVFPEIVDEMRAQWGDLTVPRHRELLKKDLAQSEVLSKRANAYARMATFYPAALSEALCEVMAKEDHPEAPGYLISDLDYDADENVSKCIAERIVSLMHSTLTDQQVLVGLACVDQLLRREFGLSDAKKFLEAASTAFPESQPIAERLAALPG
;
A
#
# COMPACT_ATOMS: atom_id res chain seq x y z
N MET A 1 -8.39 7.63 -56.03
CA MET A 1 -8.05 6.93 -54.78
C MET A 1 -6.94 7.74 -54.14
N ALA A 2 -7.32 8.67 -53.25
CA ALA A 2 -6.40 9.47 -52.46
C ALA A 2 -6.39 8.89 -51.03
N PRO A 3 -5.24 8.85 -50.33
CA PRO A 3 -5.23 8.46 -48.94
C PRO A 3 -5.81 9.60 -48.10
N LEU A 4 -6.77 9.28 -47.25
CA LEU A 4 -7.21 10.16 -46.18
C LEU A 4 -6.15 10.10 -45.08
N ASP A 5 -5.33 11.14 -45.03
CA ASP A 5 -4.61 11.53 -43.82
C ASP A 5 -5.67 11.93 -42.77
N SER A 6 -5.97 11.03 -41.83
CA SER A 6 -6.62 11.39 -40.58
C SER A 6 -5.55 11.46 -39.50
N ASP A 7 -4.88 12.61 -39.49
CA ASP A 7 -4.19 13.18 -38.33
C ASP A 7 -5.26 13.60 -37.31
N ASP A 8 -5.89 12.62 -36.67
CA ASP A 8 -6.77 12.85 -35.53
C ASP A 8 -5.89 12.87 -34.27
N GLY A 9 -5.20 14.01 -34.09
CA GLY A 9 -4.49 14.41 -32.89
C GLY A 9 -5.42 14.56 -31.68
N VAL A 10 -6.04 13.46 -31.25
CA VAL A 10 -6.70 13.35 -29.95
C VAL A 10 -5.67 12.76 -28.99
N ALA A 11 -4.92 13.64 -28.34
CA ALA A 11 -4.09 13.26 -27.21
C ALA A 11 -4.94 12.48 -26.21
N ASP A 12 -4.56 11.21 -26.05
CA ASP A 12 -5.15 10.19 -25.21
C ASP A 12 -5.06 10.62 -23.74
N LEU A 13 -5.99 11.49 -23.31
CA LEU A 13 -6.18 11.88 -21.91
C LEU A 13 -6.99 10.80 -21.18
N GLN A 14 -6.51 9.57 -21.22
CA GLN A 14 -6.63 8.69 -20.07
C GLN A 14 -5.76 9.33 -18.98
N PRO A 15 -6.19 9.45 -17.72
CA PRO A 15 -5.22 9.70 -16.65
C PRO A 15 -4.30 8.48 -16.66
N ASP A 16 -3.18 8.59 -17.37
CA ASP A 16 -2.16 7.57 -17.34
C ASP A 16 -1.80 7.33 -15.88
N GLY A 17 -1.51 6.09 -15.52
CA GLY A 17 -1.13 5.79 -14.14
C GLY A 17 0.02 6.70 -13.65
N ALA A 18 0.79 7.31 -14.56
CA ALA A 18 1.84 8.26 -14.25
C ALA A 18 1.33 9.59 -13.67
N SER A 19 0.21 10.14 -14.14
CA SER A 19 -0.36 11.39 -13.62
C SER A 19 -0.88 11.19 -12.20
N LEU A 20 -1.61 10.10 -11.96
CA LEU A 20 -2.07 9.76 -10.61
C LEU A 20 -0.88 9.46 -9.67
N ARG A 21 0.13 8.73 -10.15
CA ARG A 21 1.38 8.51 -9.39
C ARG A 21 2.10 9.81 -9.06
N ARG A 22 2.11 10.80 -9.97
CA ARG A 22 2.69 12.13 -9.69
C ARG A 22 1.93 12.87 -8.60
N ILE A 23 0.59 12.84 -8.64
CA ILE A 23 -0.25 13.45 -7.60
C ILE A 23 0.00 12.78 -6.25
N ILE A 24 -0.03 11.45 -6.20
CA ILE A 24 0.24 10.69 -4.96
C ILE A 24 1.67 10.95 -4.49
N GLY A 25 2.64 10.98 -5.41
CA GLY A 25 4.06 11.24 -5.13
C GLY A 25 4.35 12.61 -4.54
N ALA A 26 3.50 13.61 -4.78
CA ALA A 26 3.57 14.91 -4.12
C ALA A 26 3.20 14.85 -2.61
N GLY A 27 2.58 13.75 -2.17
CA GLY A 27 2.33 13.49 -0.75
C GLY A 27 1.45 14.54 -0.08
N VAL A 28 1.89 15.06 1.06
CA VAL A 28 1.11 16.01 1.87
C VAL A 28 0.81 17.32 1.12
N GLU A 29 1.69 17.75 0.23
CA GLU A 29 1.52 18.99 -0.53
C GLU A 29 0.30 18.94 -1.47
N ALA A 30 -0.11 17.76 -1.90
CA ALA A 30 -1.29 17.58 -2.74
C ALA A 30 -2.61 17.63 -1.95
N ILE A 31 -2.59 17.43 -0.62
CA ILE A 31 -3.82 17.28 0.17
C ILE A 31 -4.76 18.50 0.07
N PRO A 32 -4.29 19.76 0.18
CA PRO A 32 -5.19 20.92 0.09
C PRO A 32 -5.98 20.97 -1.21
N ILE A 33 -5.31 20.77 -2.36
CA ILE A 33 -5.97 20.83 -3.67
C ILE A 33 -6.89 19.62 -3.88
N LEU A 34 -6.52 18.43 -3.38
CA LEU A 34 -7.39 17.26 -3.44
C LEU A 34 -8.68 17.45 -2.62
N LEU A 35 -8.58 18.06 -1.44
CA LEU A 35 -9.74 18.38 -0.58
C LEU A 35 -10.66 19.45 -1.18
N GLU A 36 -10.10 20.39 -1.95
CA GLU A 36 -10.88 21.37 -2.71
C GLU A 36 -11.72 20.69 -3.79
N HIS A 37 -11.13 19.72 -4.50
CA HIS A 37 -11.77 19.00 -5.61
C HIS A 37 -12.58 17.75 -5.19
N LEU A 38 -12.75 17.45 -3.91
CA LEU A 38 -13.54 16.29 -3.46
C LEU A 38 -15.01 16.32 -3.94
N ASN A 39 -15.59 17.51 -4.14
CA ASN A 39 -16.96 17.70 -4.66
C ASN A 39 -17.01 17.85 -6.19
N ASP A 40 -15.93 17.56 -6.90
CA ASP A 40 -15.88 17.75 -8.35
C ASP A 40 -16.65 16.64 -9.08
N VAL A 41 -17.85 16.98 -9.55
CA VAL A 41 -18.78 16.08 -10.25
C VAL A 41 -18.39 15.74 -11.69
N ARG A 42 -17.29 16.29 -12.23
CA ARG A 42 -16.92 16.04 -13.63
C ARG A 42 -16.64 14.54 -13.82
N PRO A 43 -17.28 13.87 -14.80
CA PRO A 43 -17.08 12.45 -15.03
C PRO A 43 -15.66 12.18 -15.57
N LEU A 44 -15.08 11.05 -15.16
CA LEU A 44 -13.83 10.54 -15.73
C LEU A 44 -14.12 9.90 -17.09
N LYS A 45 -13.33 10.27 -18.11
CA LYS A 45 -13.52 9.78 -19.49
C LYS A 45 -13.34 8.25 -19.64
N SER A 46 -12.61 7.63 -18.72
CA SER A 46 -12.35 6.18 -18.71
C SER A 46 -13.35 5.46 -17.80
N GLN A 47 -14.39 4.85 -18.38
CA GLN A 47 -15.34 4.05 -17.59
C GLN A 47 -14.78 2.66 -17.29
N PRO A 48 -14.60 2.26 -16.01
CA PRO A 48 -14.21 0.89 -15.66
C PRO A 48 -15.30 -0.14 -15.97
N THR A 49 -16.54 0.31 -16.16
CA THR A 49 -17.74 -0.52 -16.19
C THR A 49 -18.03 -1.16 -17.54
N SER A 50 -17.35 -0.80 -18.63
CA SER A 50 -17.67 -1.35 -19.96
C SER A 50 -17.38 -2.86 -20.04
N ALA A 51 -16.30 -3.35 -19.42
CA ALA A 51 -15.94 -4.77 -19.45
C ALA A 51 -16.87 -5.65 -18.58
N LEU A 52 -17.33 -5.13 -17.44
CA LEU A 52 -18.30 -5.83 -16.57
C LEU A 52 -19.73 -5.76 -17.14
N SER A 53 -20.09 -4.65 -17.79
CA SER A 53 -21.39 -4.51 -18.46
C SER A 53 -21.50 -5.42 -19.69
N ALA A 54 -20.40 -5.65 -20.41
CA ALA A 54 -20.35 -6.56 -21.55
C ALA A 54 -20.62 -8.03 -21.18
N SER A 55 -20.49 -8.41 -19.91
CA SER A 55 -20.78 -9.77 -19.42
C SER A 55 -22.22 -9.93 -18.90
N GLY A 56 -23.09 -8.95 -19.09
CA GLY A 56 -24.48 -8.98 -18.61
C GLY A 56 -24.61 -8.89 -17.07
N VAL A 57 -23.48 -8.66 -16.40
CA VAL A 57 -23.39 -8.43 -14.97
C VAL A 57 -23.85 -7.01 -14.71
N ARG A 58 -25.07 -6.85 -14.19
CA ARG A 58 -25.54 -5.54 -13.72
C ARG A 58 -24.93 -5.29 -12.34
N PRO A 59 -24.02 -4.32 -12.17
CA PRO A 59 -23.51 -4.00 -10.86
C PRO A 59 -24.64 -3.40 -10.04
N VAL A 60 -25.04 -4.08 -8.98
CA VAL A 60 -25.97 -3.53 -7.99
C VAL A 60 -25.38 -3.84 -6.62
N TYR A 61 -25.13 -2.80 -5.83
CA TYR A 61 -25.57 -2.57 -4.45
C TYR A 61 -24.69 -1.46 -3.85
N LEU A 62 -25.26 -0.29 -3.57
CA LEU A 62 -24.63 0.75 -2.75
C LEU A 62 -24.46 0.25 -1.31
N ARG A 63 -23.40 -0.50 -1.08
CA ARG A 63 -22.94 -0.90 0.23
C ARG A 63 -21.70 -0.08 0.51
N LEU A 64 -21.76 0.84 1.48
CA LEU A 64 -20.53 1.36 2.08
C LEU A 64 -19.68 0.18 2.51
N ALA A 65 -18.49 0.05 1.95
CA ALA A 65 -17.54 -0.95 2.38
C ALA A 65 -17.27 -0.69 3.87
N THR A 66 -17.47 -1.68 4.72
CA THR A 66 -17.07 -1.58 6.13
C THR A 66 -15.57 -1.78 6.26
N SER A 67 -14.76 -1.35 5.29
CA SER A 67 -13.30 -1.49 5.29
C SER A 67 -12.62 -0.65 6.38
N PHE A 68 -13.41 0.04 7.21
CA PHE A 68 -13.02 0.70 8.45
C PHE A 68 -12.67 -0.31 9.55
N GLU A 69 -11.69 -1.17 9.30
CA GLU A 69 -10.94 -1.85 10.37
C GLU A 69 -10.05 -0.85 11.14
N ASP A 70 -9.88 0.37 10.62
CA ASP A 70 -9.21 1.46 11.34
C ASP A 70 -10.12 2.06 12.42
N ASP A 71 -9.74 1.88 13.68
CA ASP A 71 -10.41 2.43 14.87
C ASP A 71 -10.65 3.96 14.77
N SER A 72 -9.83 4.68 14.01
CA SER A 72 -10.00 6.13 13.81
C SER A 72 -11.31 6.51 13.13
N LEU A 73 -11.98 5.58 12.45
CA LEU A 73 -13.26 5.81 11.76
C LEU A 73 -14.45 5.10 12.44
N LYS A 74 -14.24 4.31 13.51
CA LYS A 74 -15.34 3.65 14.26
C LYS A 74 -16.31 4.66 14.91
N LEU A 75 -15.86 5.87 15.24
CA LEU A 75 -16.72 6.95 15.74
C LEU A 75 -17.73 7.48 14.69
N GLN A 76 -17.53 7.19 13.40
CA GLN A 76 -18.25 7.82 12.27
C GLN A 76 -19.47 6.99 11.80
N SER A 77 -19.63 5.77 12.33
CA SER A 77 -20.64 4.79 11.90
C SER A 77 -22.11 5.24 12.09
N SER A 78 -22.41 6.21 12.97
CA SER A 78 -23.79 6.59 13.28
C SER A 78 -24.46 7.52 12.26
N ARG A 79 -23.70 8.40 11.58
CA ARG A 79 -24.24 9.28 10.51
C ARG A 79 -24.33 8.52 9.18
N ILE A 80 -23.26 7.80 8.86
CA ILE A 80 -23.15 6.94 7.68
C ILE A 80 -24.19 5.80 7.73
N SER A 81 -24.49 5.23 8.90
CA SER A 81 -25.55 4.21 9.03
C SER A 81 -26.96 4.74 8.73
N LYS A 82 -27.23 6.02 8.99
CA LYS A 82 -28.51 6.65 8.63
C LYS A 82 -28.62 6.86 7.12
N ALA A 83 -27.57 7.37 6.47
CA ALA A 83 -27.51 7.46 5.01
C ALA A 83 -27.66 6.07 4.36
N ARG A 84 -26.98 5.05 4.91
CA ARG A 84 -27.12 3.63 4.52
C ARG A 84 -28.55 3.10 4.61
N ALA A 85 -29.33 3.51 5.61
CA ALA A 85 -30.72 3.08 5.74
C ALA A 85 -31.62 3.69 4.65
N ALA A 86 -31.29 4.90 4.17
CA ALA A 86 -32.05 5.60 3.13
C ALA A 86 -31.78 5.06 1.71
N LEU A 87 -30.61 4.50 1.45
CA LEU A 87 -30.18 3.99 0.14
C LEU A 87 -30.76 2.63 -0.28
N LYS A 88 -31.66 2.06 0.51
CA LYS A 88 -32.19 0.69 0.32
C LYS A 88 -33.07 0.48 -0.93
N SER A 89 -33.30 1.47 -1.78
CA SER A 89 -34.41 1.41 -2.75
C SER A 89 -34.11 1.78 -4.21
N SER A 90 -32.85 1.99 -4.62
CA SER A 90 -32.56 2.16 -6.05
C SER A 90 -31.23 1.51 -6.46
N PRO A 91 -31.24 0.59 -7.43
CA PRO A 91 -29.99 0.19 -8.08
C PRO A 91 -29.36 1.44 -8.68
N ALA A 92 -28.11 1.72 -8.34
CA ALA A 92 -27.30 2.68 -9.08
C ALA A 92 -26.94 2.05 -10.42
N GLU A 93 -27.91 1.99 -11.34
CA GLU A 93 -27.61 1.66 -12.72
C GLU A 93 -26.66 2.75 -13.24
N GLY A 94 -25.41 2.35 -13.53
CA GLY A 94 -24.45 3.21 -14.22
C GLY A 94 -23.79 4.28 -13.35
N TYR A 95 -23.33 3.95 -12.13
CA TYR A 95 -22.45 4.87 -11.40
C TYR A 95 -21.19 5.19 -12.22
N GLU A 96 -21.00 6.46 -12.57
CA GLU A 96 -19.82 6.95 -13.27
C GLU A 96 -18.85 7.58 -12.28
N LEU A 97 -17.57 7.17 -12.34
CA LEU A 97 -16.54 7.77 -11.52
C LEU A 97 -16.33 9.23 -11.92
N THR A 98 -16.09 10.07 -10.93
CA THR A 98 -15.87 11.51 -11.06
C THR A 98 -14.45 11.94 -10.69
N VAL A 99 -14.10 13.19 -10.96
CA VAL A 99 -12.85 13.78 -10.46
C VAL A 99 -12.80 13.77 -8.93
N GLY A 100 -13.93 14.00 -8.26
CA GLY A 100 -14.03 13.90 -6.79
C GLY A 100 -13.69 12.50 -6.27
N ASP A 101 -14.13 11.44 -6.97
CA ASP A 101 -13.76 10.05 -6.63
C ASP A 101 -12.27 9.79 -6.76
N LEU A 102 -11.65 10.33 -7.82
CA LEU A 102 -10.20 10.24 -8.01
C LEU A 102 -9.44 10.96 -6.89
N CYS A 103 -9.94 12.12 -6.45
CA CYS A 103 -9.36 12.85 -5.32
C CYS A 103 -9.50 12.07 -4.02
N TYR A 104 -10.67 11.48 -3.77
CA TYR A 104 -10.92 10.61 -2.62
C TYR A 104 -9.94 9.44 -2.56
N PHE A 105 -9.77 8.76 -3.70
CA PHE A 105 -8.80 7.68 -3.84
C PHE A 105 -7.36 8.15 -3.58
N ALA A 106 -6.94 9.24 -4.22
CA ALA A 106 -5.58 9.78 -4.09
C ALA A 106 -5.25 10.17 -2.65
N ILE A 107 -6.18 10.79 -1.92
CA ILE A 107 -6.01 11.09 -0.49
C ILE A 107 -5.74 9.81 0.29
N GLY A 108 -6.55 8.76 0.07
CA GLY A 108 -6.35 7.47 0.74
C GLY A 108 -4.99 6.85 0.42
N GLN A 109 -4.54 6.98 -0.83
CA GLN A 109 -3.20 6.54 -1.20
C GLN A 109 -2.10 7.35 -0.52
N ILE A 110 -2.27 8.66 -0.30
CA ILE A 110 -1.27 9.46 0.44
C ILE A 110 -1.26 9.03 1.92
N VAL A 111 -2.41 9.04 2.58
CA VAL A 111 -2.53 8.84 4.05
C VAL A 111 -2.63 7.36 4.47
N ASN A 112 -2.34 6.43 3.57
CA ASN A 112 -2.39 4.98 3.81
C ASN A 112 -3.74 4.49 4.34
N ARG A 113 -4.84 4.90 3.71
CA ARG A 113 -6.20 4.49 4.05
C ARG A 113 -6.91 3.88 2.84
N PRO A 114 -7.79 2.88 3.03
CA PRO A 114 -8.46 2.17 1.95
C PRO A 114 -9.65 2.98 1.40
N TYR A 115 -9.42 4.23 0.98
CA TYR A 115 -10.44 5.06 0.35
C TYR A 115 -10.61 4.62 -1.10
N PHE A 116 -11.58 3.74 -1.31
CA PHE A 116 -11.94 3.23 -2.63
C PHE A 116 -13.33 3.73 -2.99
N PRO A 117 -13.48 4.66 -3.93
CA PRO A 117 -14.80 5.15 -4.33
C PRO A 117 -15.69 4.03 -4.87
N MET A 118 -15.08 2.95 -5.35
CA MET A 118 -15.73 1.76 -5.84
C MET A 118 -14.92 0.51 -5.49
N GLN A 119 -15.56 -0.53 -4.94
CA GLN A 119 -14.91 -1.79 -4.58
C GLN A 119 -15.79 -2.99 -4.94
N TYR A 120 -15.20 -4.04 -5.52
CA TYR A 120 -15.89 -5.31 -5.71
C TYR A 120 -16.01 -6.06 -4.38
N VAL A 121 -17.23 -6.46 -4.00
CA VAL A 121 -17.51 -7.10 -2.69
C VAL A 121 -18.07 -8.52 -2.81
N GLY A 122 -17.90 -9.15 -3.98
CA GLY A 122 -18.33 -10.53 -4.24
C GLY A 122 -19.68 -10.64 -4.95
N THR A 123 -20.02 -11.83 -5.46
CA THR A 123 -21.31 -12.15 -6.12
C THR A 123 -21.84 -11.05 -7.06
N PHE A 124 -21.01 -10.52 -7.94
CA PHE A 124 -21.41 -9.49 -8.91
C PHE A 124 -21.85 -8.16 -8.28
N GLN A 125 -21.44 -7.90 -7.03
CA GLN A 125 -21.79 -6.69 -6.29
C GLN A 125 -20.62 -5.72 -6.27
N ILE A 126 -20.94 -4.44 -6.44
CA ILE A 126 -20.00 -3.33 -6.37
C ILE A 126 -20.46 -2.39 -5.26
N ALA A 127 -19.64 -2.24 -4.22
CA ALA A 127 -19.75 -1.21 -3.20
C ALA A 127 -19.32 0.14 -3.79
N VAL A 128 -20.08 1.20 -3.53
CA VAL A 128 -19.74 2.57 -3.89
C VAL A 128 -19.65 3.40 -2.61
N GLU A 129 -18.54 4.11 -2.45
CA GLU A 129 -18.21 4.97 -1.33
C GLU A 129 -17.67 6.29 -1.86
N SER A 130 -18.56 7.04 -2.51
CA SER A 130 -18.19 8.26 -3.21
C SER A 130 -18.57 9.52 -2.40
N PRO A 131 -17.73 10.58 -2.41
CA PRO A 131 -18.13 11.90 -1.93
C PRO A 131 -19.35 12.49 -2.67
N GLN A 132 -19.65 12.04 -3.90
CA GLN A 132 -20.82 12.48 -4.66
C GLN A 132 -22.12 11.82 -4.19
N VAL A 133 -22.01 10.60 -3.66
CA VAL A 133 -23.16 9.87 -3.12
C VAL A 133 -23.36 10.16 -1.63
N PHE A 134 -22.27 10.42 -0.92
CA PHE A 134 -22.25 10.73 0.51
C PHE A 134 -21.49 12.05 0.74
N PRO A 135 -22.14 13.21 0.58
CA PRO A 135 -21.50 14.51 0.76
C PRO A 135 -20.87 14.71 2.14
N GLU A 136 -21.34 13.99 3.16
CA GLU A 136 -20.77 14.00 4.51
C GLU A 136 -19.30 13.54 4.54
N ILE A 137 -18.89 12.67 3.61
CA ILE A 137 -17.48 12.26 3.46
C ILE A 137 -16.61 13.48 3.22
N VAL A 138 -17.10 14.49 2.50
CA VAL A 138 -16.28 15.67 2.16
C VAL A 138 -15.96 16.50 3.39
N ASP A 139 -16.97 16.76 4.22
CA ASP A 139 -16.78 17.48 5.48
C ASP A 139 -15.88 16.70 6.44
N GLU A 140 -16.02 15.38 6.47
CA GLU A 140 -15.18 14.49 7.27
C GLU A 140 -13.72 14.50 6.81
N MET A 141 -13.47 14.34 5.51
CA MET A 141 -12.12 14.37 4.95
C MET A 141 -11.45 15.71 5.20
N ARG A 142 -12.18 16.82 5.08
CA ARG A 142 -11.68 18.16 5.41
C ARG A 142 -11.36 18.30 6.89
N ALA A 143 -12.22 17.80 7.78
CA ALA A 143 -11.98 17.87 9.21
C ALA A 143 -10.79 16.99 9.65
N GLN A 144 -10.61 15.83 9.02
CA GLN A 144 -9.58 14.87 9.40
C GLN A 144 -8.20 15.23 8.82
N TRP A 145 -8.17 15.73 7.59
CA TRP A 145 -6.95 15.88 6.79
C TRP A 145 -6.63 17.32 6.39
N GLY A 146 -7.52 18.29 6.64
CA GLY A 146 -7.33 19.69 6.24
C GLY A 146 -6.14 20.39 6.91
N ASP A 147 -5.70 19.90 8.07
CA ASP A 147 -4.53 20.38 8.81
C ASP A 147 -3.37 19.38 8.78
N LEU A 148 -3.36 18.44 7.82
CA LEU A 148 -2.32 17.43 7.73
C LEU A 148 -0.97 18.09 7.40
N THR A 149 0.00 17.92 8.30
CA THR A 149 1.38 18.39 8.13
C THR A 149 2.31 17.24 7.80
N VAL A 150 3.48 17.54 7.21
CA VAL A 150 4.53 16.55 6.94
C VAL A 150 4.92 15.75 8.19
N PRO A 151 5.23 16.37 9.35
CA PRO A 151 5.53 15.61 10.57
C PRO A 151 4.38 14.70 10.99
N ARG A 152 3.12 15.19 11.00
CA ARG A 152 1.96 14.38 11.38
C ARG A 152 1.77 13.20 10.42
N HIS A 153 1.91 13.43 9.12
CA HIS A 153 1.81 12.37 8.12
C HIS A 153 2.89 11.30 8.31
N ARG A 154 4.13 11.70 8.56
CA ARG A 154 5.23 10.76 8.85
C ARG A 154 4.93 9.91 10.08
N GLU A 155 4.49 10.51 11.19
CA GLU A 155 4.17 9.76 12.41
C GLU A 155 2.98 8.80 12.20
N LEU A 156 1.98 9.18 11.40
CA LEU A 156 0.88 8.29 11.03
C LEU A 156 1.38 7.06 10.27
N LEU A 157 2.29 7.24 9.29
CA LEU A 157 2.88 6.12 8.56
C LEU A 157 3.79 5.25 9.46
N LYS A 158 4.61 5.85 10.34
CA LYS A 158 5.39 5.09 11.34
C LYS A 158 4.45 4.24 12.21
N LYS A 159 3.34 4.81 12.66
CA LYS A 159 2.33 4.11 13.45
C LYS A 159 1.70 2.96 12.67
N ASP A 160 1.27 3.20 11.42
CA ASP A 160 0.67 2.15 10.60
C ASP A 160 1.65 1.01 10.30
N LEU A 161 2.92 1.33 10.08
CA LEU A 161 4.00 0.36 9.89
C LEU A 161 4.22 -0.49 11.15
N ALA A 162 4.24 0.14 12.32
CA ALA A 162 4.56 -0.52 13.59
C ALA A 162 3.39 -1.25 14.27
N GLN A 163 2.15 -0.77 14.09
CA GLN A 163 1.02 -1.19 14.93
C GLN A 163 -0.12 -1.84 14.17
N SER A 164 -0.11 -1.86 12.83
CA SER A 164 -1.19 -2.49 12.07
C SER A 164 -1.13 -4.00 12.21
N GLU A 165 -2.22 -4.68 12.56
CA GLU A 165 -2.29 -6.15 12.47
C GLU A 165 -2.48 -6.62 11.02
N VAL A 166 -2.94 -5.73 10.15
CA VAL A 166 -3.17 -6.00 8.72
C VAL A 166 -1.86 -5.85 7.95
N LEU A 167 -1.34 -6.96 7.43
CA LEU A 167 -0.07 -7.00 6.69
C LEU A 167 -0.06 -6.05 5.49
N SER A 168 -1.13 -6.03 4.70
CA SER A 168 -1.21 -5.14 3.53
C SER A 168 -1.13 -3.67 3.90
N LYS A 169 -1.65 -3.27 5.07
CA LYS A 169 -1.54 -1.90 5.58
C LYS A 169 -0.12 -1.56 6.02
N ARG A 170 0.64 -2.52 6.58
CA ARG A 170 2.07 -2.34 6.89
C ARG A 170 2.90 -2.21 5.62
N ALA A 171 2.74 -3.11 4.65
CA ALA A 171 3.44 -3.07 3.37
C ALA A 171 3.16 -1.74 2.64
N ASN A 172 1.91 -1.30 2.65
CA ASN A 172 1.52 -0.01 2.11
C ASN A 172 2.15 1.18 2.87
N ALA A 173 2.23 1.14 4.20
CA ALA A 173 2.91 2.15 5.01
C ALA A 173 4.41 2.20 4.67
N TYR A 174 5.05 1.04 4.58
CA TYR A 174 6.44 0.89 4.17
C TYR A 174 6.69 1.58 2.82
N ALA A 175 5.92 1.22 1.78
CA ALA A 175 6.11 1.77 0.43
C ALA A 175 5.96 3.30 0.39
N ARG A 176 5.01 3.84 1.16
CA ARG A 176 4.79 5.29 1.30
C ARG A 176 5.91 5.97 2.06
N MET A 177 6.41 5.37 3.14
CA MET A 177 7.55 5.88 3.87
C MET A 177 8.81 5.88 3.00
N ALA A 178 9.04 4.83 2.21
CA ALA A 178 10.15 4.78 1.24
C ALA A 178 10.04 5.92 0.22
N THR A 179 8.83 6.22 -0.23
CA THR A 179 8.57 7.27 -1.22
C THR A 179 8.71 8.68 -0.62
N PHE A 180 8.06 8.96 0.50
CA PHE A 180 7.95 10.33 1.04
C PHE A 180 9.04 10.68 2.06
N TYR A 181 9.50 9.69 2.83
CA TYR A 181 10.36 9.89 4.00
C TYR A 181 11.50 8.85 4.07
N PRO A 182 12.30 8.67 3.00
CA PRO A 182 13.31 7.61 2.94
C PRO A 182 14.30 7.66 4.13
N ALA A 183 14.70 8.86 4.56
CA ALA A 183 15.60 9.03 5.71
C ALA A 183 14.98 8.58 7.05
N ALA A 184 13.66 8.62 7.20
CA ALA A 184 12.96 8.20 8.43
C ALA A 184 12.50 6.73 8.38
N LEU A 185 12.53 6.11 7.21
CA LEU A 185 12.12 4.72 7.05
C LEU A 185 13.02 3.76 7.83
N SER A 186 14.35 3.97 7.76
CA SER A 186 15.32 3.10 8.44
C SER A 186 15.08 3.06 9.95
N GLU A 187 14.93 4.22 10.58
CA GLU A 187 14.61 4.31 12.01
C GLU A 187 13.31 3.58 12.34
N ALA A 188 12.24 3.83 11.58
CA ALA A 188 10.94 3.21 11.80
C ALA A 188 11.00 1.69 11.68
N LEU A 189 11.72 1.17 10.68
CA LEU A 189 11.89 -0.27 10.48
C LEU A 189 12.66 -0.93 11.61
N CYS A 190 13.76 -0.32 12.06
CA CYS A 190 14.52 -0.84 13.19
C CYS A 190 13.63 -0.86 14.45
N GLU A 191 12.80 0.16 14.68
CA GLU A 191 11.82 0.16 15.78
C GLU A 191 10.79 -0.97 15.67
N VAL A 192 10.25 -1.23 14.47
CA VAL A 192 9.30 -2.32 14.24
C VAL A 192 9.99 -3.67 14.48
N MET A 193 11.14 -3.90 13.87
CA MET A 193 11.87 -5.17 13.99
C MET A 193 12.32 -5.45 15.43
N ALA A 194 12.63 -4.42 16.21
CA ALA A 194 12.99 -4.57 17.62
C ALA A 194 11.82 -5.01 18.51
N LYS A 195 10.57 -4.66 18.14
CA LYS A 195 9.36 -4.94 18.92
C LYS A 195 8.58 -6.16 18.42
N GLU A 196 8.84 -6.59 17.20
CA GLU A 196 8.02 -7.58 16.51
C GLU A 196 8.44 -9.00 16.88
N ASP A 197 7.74 -9.61 17.82
CA ASP A 197 7.97 -11.00 18.23
C ASP A 197 7.44 -12.02 17.20
N HIS A 198 6.69 -11.59 16.18
CA HIS A 198 6.17 -12.49 15.17
C HIS A 198 7.27 -12.95 14.19
N PRO A 199 7.57 -14.25 14.11
CA PRO A 199 8.72 -14.75 13.39
C PRO A 199 8.61 -14.63 11.86
N GLU A 200 7.39 -14.49 11.32
CA GLU A 200 7.18 -14.31 9.87
C GLU A 200 7.24 -12.85 9.40
N ALA A 201 7.20 -11.88 10.33
CA ALA A 201 7.13 -10.47 9.98
C ALA A 201 8.30 -9.96 9.11
N PRO A 202 9.56 -10.44 9.28
CA PRO A 202 10.66 -10.04 8.40
C PRO A 202 10.41 -10.49 6.96
N GLY A 203 9.90 -11.71 6.75
CA GLY A 203 9.72 -12.28 5.42
C GLY A 203 8.77 -11.47 4.53
N TYR A 204 7.66 -10.99 5.10
CA TYR A 204 6.69 -10.16 4.36
C TYR A 204 7.20 -8.76 4.09
N LEU A 205 7.92 -8.16 5.04
CA LEU A 205 8.56 -6.87 4.80
C LEU A 205 9.55 -7.00 3.64
N ILE A 206 10.35 -8.07 3.65
CA ILE A 206 11.46 -8.31 2.71
C ILE A 206 11.00 -8.73 1.32
N SER A 207 9.94 -9.54 1.20
CA SER A 207 9.38 -9.88 -0.12
C SER A 207 8.89 -8.66 -0.89
N ASP A 208 8.49 -7.61 -0.16
CA ASP A 208 8.01 -6.34 -0.71
C ASP A 208 9.14 -5.29 -0.82
N LEU A 209 10.36 -5.58 -0.33
CA LEU A 209 11.57 -4.75 -0.48
C LEU A 209 12.16 -4.86 -1.90
N ASP A 210 11.41 -4.45 -2.91
CA ASP A 210 11.96 -4.30 -4.28
C ASP A 210 12.87 -3.06 -4.41
N TYR A 211 13.02 -2.27 -3.34
CA TYR A 211 13.79 -1.03 -3.30
C TYR A 211 15.21 -1.21 -2.75
N ASP A 212 16.16 -0.44 -3.29
CA ASP A 212 17.50 -0.16 -2.75
C ASP A 212 17.39 0.21 -1.26
N ALA A 213 17.43 -0.80 -0.41
CA ALA A 213 17.38 -0.62 1.02
C ALA A 213 18.68 0.07 1.46
N ASP A 214 18.54 1.19 2.16
CA ASP A 214 19.66 1.87 2.84
C ASP A 214 20.45 0.85 3.68
N GLU A 215 21.77 1.01 3.76
CA GLU A 215 22.68 0.18 4.54
C GLU A 215 22.17 -0.07 5.98
N ASN A 216 21.54 0.94 6.59
CA ASN A 216 20.95 0.83 7.92
C ASN A 216 19.77 -0.15 7.98
N VAL A 217 18.93 -0.20 6.94
CA VAL A 217 17.81 -1.15 6.85
C VAL A 217 18.36 -2.56 6.70
N SER A 218 19.30 -2.75 5.79
CA SER A 218 20.00 -4.02 5.58
C SER A 218 20.65 -4.53 6.86
N LYS A 219 21.31 -3.65 7.61
CA LYS A 219 21.91 -3.96 8.90
C LYS A 219 20.88 -4.38 9.95
N CYS A 220 19.80 -3.61 10.13
CA CYS A 220 18.77 -3.97 11.11
C CYS A 220 18.06 -5.29 10.74
N ILE A 221 17.85 -5.57 9.46
CA ILE A 221 17.35 -6.87 8.98
C ILE A 221 18.31 -7.98 9.36
N ALA A 222 19.60 -7.83 9.06
CA ALA A 222 20.62 -8.81 9.38
C ALA A 222 20.71 -9.08 10.89
N GLU A 223 20.75 -8.03 11.72
CA GLU A 223 20.75 -8.13 13.18
C GLU A 223 19.50 -8.85 13.71
N ARG A 224 18.33 -8.58 13.13
CA ARG A 224 17.09 -9.27 13.53
C ARG A 224 17.09 -10.73 13.12
N ILE A 225 17.54 -11.08 11.92
CA ILE A 225 17.66 -12.48 11.48
C ILE A 225 18.59 -13.24 12.44
N VAL A 226 19.75 -12.67 12.79
CA VAL A 226 20.68 -13.25 13.78
C VAL A 226 20.00 -13.43 15.13
N SER A 227 19.29 -12.42 15.62
CA SER A 227 18.56 -12.50 16.89
C SER A 227 17.49 -13.60 16.88
N LEU A 228 16.74 -13.74 15.79
CA LEU A 228 15.72 -14.77 15.65
C LEU A 228 16.36 -16.16 15.61
N MET A 229 17.52 -16.32 14.98
CA MET A 229 18.25 -17.60 14.96
C MET A 229 18.75 -18.09 16.31
N HIS A 230 18.99 -17.18 17.26
CA HIS A 230 19.32 -17.56 18.63
C HIS A 230 18.10 -18.05 19.43
N SER A 231 16.89 -17.84 18.91
CA SER A 231 15.67 -18.48 19.39
C SER A 231 15.41 -19.78 18.62
N THR A 232 14.72 -20.76 19.21
CA THR A 232 14.39 -22.03 18.55
C THR A 232 13.56 -21.79 17.28
N LEU A 233 14.22 -21.79 16.12
CA LEU A 233 13.57 -21.56 14.84
C LEU A 233 12.88 -22.83 14.32
N THR A 234 11.80 -22.62 13.56
CA THR A 234 11.20 -23.66 12.70
C THR A 234 11.88 -23.68 11.34
N ASP A 235 11.80 -24.80 10.61
CA ASP A 235 12.39 -24.96 9.27
C ASP A 235 11.96 -23.85 8.30
N GLN A 236 10.70 -23.38 8.43
CA GLN A 236 10.15 -22.31 7.61
C GLN A 236 10.80 -20.95 7.88
N GLN A 237 11.19 -20.68 9.13
CA GLN A 237 11.87 -19.44 9.51
C GLN A 237 13.33 -19.41 9.03
N VAL A 238 13.98 -20.59 9.00
CA VAL A 238 15.32 -20.74 8.43
C VAL A 238 15.30 -20.45 6.93
N LEU A 239 14.31 -20.96 6.19
CA LEU A 239 14.15 -20.67 4.76
C LEU A 239 13.90 -19.19 4.47
N VAL A 240 13.08 -18.52 5.27
CA VAL A 240 12.87 -17.07 5.16
C VAL A 240 14.18 -16.33 5.43
N GLY A 241 14.89 -16.65 6.52
CA GLY A 241 16.19 -16.04 6.83
C GLY A 241 17.21 -16.22 5.70
N LEU A 242 17.28 -17.41 5.11
CA LEU A 242 18.15 -17.70 3.97
C LEU A 242 17.77 -16.92 2.71
N ALA A 243 16.47 -16.76 2.41
CA ALA A 243 16.01 -15.95 1.28
C ALA A 243 16.35 -14.46 1.48
N CYS A 244 16.23 -13.97 2.71
CA CYS A 244 16.60 -12.60 3.06
C CYS A 244 18.11 -12.37 2.90
N VAL A 245 18.92 -13.35 3.33
CA VAL A 245 20.36 -13.31 3.19
C VAL A 245 20.78 -13.38 1.72
N ASP A 246 20.19 -14.27 0.91
CA ASP A 246 20.42 -14.32 -0.53
C ASP A 246 20.12 -12.97 -1.22
N GLN A 247 19.03 -12.30 -0.84
CA GLN A 247 18.73 -10.95 -1.33
C GLN A 247 19.77 -9.90 -0.90
N LEU A 248 20.20 -9.90 0.37
CA LEU A 248 21.24 -9.00 0.87
C LEU A 248 22.57 -9.20 0.11
N LEU A 249 22.92 -10.45 -0.16
CA LEU A 249 24.15 -10.84 -0.86
C LEU A 249 24.15 -10.43 -2.33
N ARG A 250 23.01 -10.54 -3.02
CA ARG A 250 22.87 -10.09 -4.42
C ARG A 250 23.11 -8.59 -4.58
N ARG A 251 23.01 -7.80 -3.51
CA ARG A 251 23.20 -6.36 -3.52
C ARG A 251 24.61 -5.93 -3.08
N GLU A 252 25.55 -6.87 -2.90
CA GLU A 252 26.95 -6.64 -2.48
C GLU A 252 27.13 -5.92 -1.13
N PHE A 253 26.04 -5.66 -0.40
CA PHE A 253 26.09 -5.03 0.92
C PHE A 253 26.53 -6.04 1.98
N GLY A 254 27.57 -5.68 2.74
CA GLY A 254 27.94 -6.42 3.94
C GLY A 254 28.40 -7.87 3.70
N LEU A 255 29.05 -8.15 2.56
CA LEU A 255 29.59 -9.48 2.21
C LEU A 255 30.36 -10.15 3.38
N SER A 256 31.14 -9.36 4.15
CA SER A 256 31.85 -9.88 5.32
C SER A 256 30.92 -10.36 6.43
N ASP A 257 29.82 -9.68 6.69
CA ASP A 257 28.91 -10.01 7.80
C ASP A 257 27.87 -11.06 7.36
N ALA A 258 27.45 -11.02 6.09
CA ALA A 258 26.66 -12.07 5.47
C ALA A 258 27.43 -13.40 5.41
N LYS A 259 28.74 -13.38 5.15
CA LYS A 259 29.59 -14.58 5.18
C LYS A 259 29.72 -15.17 6.59
N LYS A 260 29.98 -14.33 7.61
CA LYS A 260 29.96 -14.75 9.03
C LYS A 260 28.61 -15.33 9.43
N PHE A 261 27.52 -14.73 8.95
CA PHE A 261 26.16 -15.21 9.15
C PHE A 261 25.96 -16.62 8.59
N LEU A 262 26.38 -16.87 7.34
CA LEU A 262 26.24 -18.18 6.70
C LEU A 262 27.12 -19.26 7.33
N GLU A 263 28.31 -18.89 7.80
CA GLU A 263 29.18 -19.80 8.55
C GLU A 263 28.53 -20.21 9.88
N ALA A 264 27.89 -19.26 10.59
CA ALA A 264 27.13 -19.56 11.80
C ALA A 264 25.86 -20.40 11.50
N ALA A 265 25.13 -20.06 10.43
CA ALA A 265 23.91 -20.76 10.01
C ALA A 265 24.17 -22.19 9.56
N SER A 266 25.23 -22.42 8.76
CA SER A 266 25.62 -23.78 8.30
C SER A 266 26.07 -24.70 9.42
N THR A 267 26.64 -24.14 10.49
CA THR A 267 26.97 -24.89 11.69
C THR A 267 25.72 -25.31 12.48
N ALA A 268 24.70 -24.44 12.55
CA ALA A 268 23.46 -24.69 13.28
C ALA A 268 22.43 -25.52 12.48
N PHE A 269 22.44 -25.41 11.15
CA PHE A 269 21.48 -26.02 10.24
C PHE A 269 22.21 -26.64 9.04
N PRO A 270 22.53 -27.95 9.08
CA PRO A 270 23.27 -28.64 8.01
C PRO A 270 22.60 -28.52 6.62
N GLU A 271 21.29 -28.31 6.60
CA GLU A 271 20.51 -28.16 5.36
C GLU A 271 20.77 -26.82 4.63
N SER A 272 21.38 -25.86 5.32
CA SER A 272 21.82 -24.58 4.73
C SER A 272 23.22 -24.65 4.08
N GLN A 273 23.91 -25.79 4.21
CA GLN A 273 25.27 -25.98 3.70
C GLN A 273 25.42 -25.76 2.17
N PRO A 274 24.45 -26.15 1.31
CA PRO A 274 24.52 -25.82 -0.12
C PRO A 274 24.50 -24.32 -0.42
N ILE A 275 23.91 -23.51 0.46
CA ILE A 275 23.87 -22.05 0.31
C ILE A 275 25.20 -21.45 0.78
N ALA A 276 25.74 -21.91 1.91
CA ALA A 276 27.07 -21.52 2.38
C ALA A 276 28.18 -21.84 1.36
N GLU A 277 28.10 -23.00 0.69
CA GLU A 277 29.04 -23.40 -0.37
C GLU A 277 28.96 -22.49 -1.61
N ARG A 278 27.75 -22.12 -2.06
CA ARG A 278 27.57 -21.16 -3.17
C ARG A 278 28.17 -19.79 -2.85
N LEU A 279 28.20 -19.43 -1.57
CA LEU A 279 28.68 -18.15 -1.07
C LEU A 279 30.18 -18.08 -0.86
N ALA A 280 30.79 -19.19 -0.42
CA ALA A 280 32.24 -19.33 -0.40
C ALA A 280 32.87 -19.23 -1.81
N ALA A 281 32.07 -19.48 -2.86
CA ALA A 281 32.48 -19.40 -4.27
C ALA A 281 32.32 -18.01 -4.90
N LEU A 282 31.71 -17.02 -4.23
CA LEU A 282 31.62 -15.66 -4.74
C LEU A 282 32.99 -14.94 -4.60
N PRO A 283 33.43 -14.14 -5.59
CA PRO A 283 34.66 -13.36 -5.50
C PRO A 283 34.55 -12.35 -4.36
N GLY A 284 35.60 -12.30 -3.51
CA GLY A 284 35.66 -11.46 -2.32
C GLY A 284 36.14 -10.04 -2.58
#